data_AF-A0A8B6C9G9-F1
#
_entry.id   AF-A0A8B6C9G9-F1
#
_cell.length_a   1.000
_cell.length_b   1.000
_cell.length_c   1.000
_cell.angle_alpha   90.00
_cell.angle_beta   90.00
_cell.angle_gamma   90.00
#
_symmetry.space_group_name_H-M   'P 1'
#
loop_
_entity.id
_entity.type
_entity.pdbx_description
1 polymer ?
#
loop_
_entity_poly.entity_id
_entity_poly.type
_entity_poly.pdbx_seq_one_letter_code
_entity_poly.pdbx_strand_id
1 'polypeptide(L)'
;MTTITATLHLKTGEKKEFSYSCLNNEGNVSLTEIHKSSVILQQKLNTELTTLVEEEKSKLSKLGGKSAVTIKDEEENYDEDDDEDEEDELSPPDQKRQKT
;
A
#
# COMPACT_ATOMS: atom_id res chain seq x y z
N MET A 1 -25.29 -17.85 -6.80
CA MET A 1 -23.95 -17.81 -7.40
C MET A 1 -23.02 -17.16 -6.39
N THR A 2 -21.83 -17.71 -6.18
CA THR A 2 -20.86 -17.16 -5.21
C THR A 2 -19.95 -16.18 -5.93
N THR A 3 -19.98 -14.93 -5.52
CA THR A 3 -19.18 -13.84 -6.09
C THR A 3 -18.45 -13.11 -4.98
N ILE A 4 -17.31 -12.51 -5.31
CA ILE A 4 -16.65 -11.50 -4.47
C ILE A 4 -16.90 -10.16 -5.11
N THR A 5 -17.28 -9.20 -4.28
CA THR A 5 -17.63 -7.85 -4.73
C THR A 5 -16.80 -6.82 -3.96
N ALA A 6 -16.30 -5.83 -4.68
CA ALA A 6 -15.69 -4.63 -4.13
C ALA A 6 -16.43 -3.39 -4.64
N THR A 7 -16.55 -2.39 -3.79
CA THR A 7 -17.20 -1.13 -4.13
C THR A 7 -16.26 0.02 -3.81
N LEU A 8 -15.93 0.81 -4.82
CA LEU A 8 -15.20 2.06 -4.68
C LEU A 8 -16.19 3.20 -4.53
N HIS A 9 -16.04 3.98 -3.45
CA HIS A 9 -16.79 5.19 -3.18
C HIS A 9 -15.89 6.39 -3.45
N LEU A 10 -16.23 7.18 -4.46
CA LEU A 10 -15.44 8.34 -4.86
C LEU A 10 -15.88 9.59 -4.10
N LYS A 11 -14.97 10.56 -3.96
CA LYS A 11 -15.27 11.86 -3.32
C LYS A 11 -16.35 12.66 -4.05
N THR A 12 -16.54 12.38 -5.34
CA THR A 12 -17.62 12.94 -6.17
C THR A 12 -19.01 12.41 -5.78
N GLY A 13 -19.08 11.39 -4.92
CA GLY A 13 -20.31 10.67 -4.58
C GLY A 13 -20.62 9.50 -5.52
N GLU A 14 -19.87 9.35 -6.61
CA GLU A 14 -19.99 8.21 -7.53
C GLU A 14 -19.58 6.91 -6.83
N LYS A 15 -20.25 5.81 -7.20
CA LYS A 15 -19.93 4.45 -6.75
C LYS A 15 -19.58 3.58 -7.95
N LYS A 16 -18.46 2.87 -7.88
CA LYS A 16 -18.04 1.88 -8.88
C LYS A 16 -18.01 0.50 -8.23
N GLU A 17 -18.74 -0.45 -8.79
CA GLU A 17 -18.82 -1.82 -8.30
C GLU A 17 -18.03 -2.76 -9.20
N PHE A 18 -17.25 -3.64 -8.57
CA PHE A 18 -16.45 -4.66 -9.22
C PHE A 18 -16.88 -6.00 -8.64
N SER A 19 -17.38 -6.89 -9.50
CA SER A 19 -17.82 -8.22 -9.09
C SER A 19 -17.11 -9.30 -9.90
N TYR A 20 -16.74 -10.39 -9.24
CA TYR A 20 -16.11 -11.53 -9.90
C TYR A 20 -16.70 -12.85 -9.38
N SER A 21 -16.94 -13.78 -10.30
CA SER A 21 -17.46 -15.12 -10.00
C SER A 21 -16.37 -16.00 -9.41
N CYS A 22 -16.68 -16.73 -8.35
CA CYS A 22 -15.79 -17.71 -7.73
C CYS A 22 -16.06 -19.15 -8.17
N LEU A 23 -16.80 -19.32 -9.27
CA LEU A 23 -17.13 -20.62 -9.83
C LEU A 23 -16.02 -21.09 -10.78
N ASN A 24 -15.63 -22.36 -10.65
CA ASN A 24 -14.85 -23.03 -11.69
C ASN A 24 -15.74 -23.40 -12.91
N ASN A 25 -15.15 -24.04 -13.91
CA ASN A 25 -15.86 -24.48 -15.12
C ASN A 25 -16.98 -25.50 -14.86
N GLU A 26 -16.98 -26.15 -13.70
CA GLU A 26 -17.98 -27.14 -13.27
C GLU A 26 -19.08 -26.51 -12.40
N GLY A 27 -19.00 -25.21 -12.11
CA GLY A 27 -19.93 -24.52 -11.22
C GLY A 27 -19.66 -24.74 -9.72
N ASN A 28 -18.49 -25.27 -9.37
CA ASN A 28 -18.07 -25.48 -7.99
C ASN A 28 -17.27 -24.29 -7.45
N VAL A 29 -17.33 -24.08 -6.13
CA VAL A 29 -16.53 -23.07 -5.42
C VAL A 29 -15.48 -23.78 -4.59
N SER A 30 -14.22 -23.34 -4.71
CA SER A 30 -13.12 -23.80 -3.86
C SER A 30 -12.33 -22.60 -3.33
N LEU A 31 -11.49 -22.82 -2.31
CA LEU A 31 -10.59 -21.78 -1.80
C LEU A 31 -9.63 -21.27 -2.89
N THR A 32 -9.19 -22.15 -3.79
CA THR A 32 -8.34 -21.78 -4.92
C THR A 32 -9.07 -20.82 -5.88
N GLU A 33 -10.36 -21.07 -6.17
CA GLU A 33 -11.14 -20.19 -7.04
C GLU A 33 -11.47 -18.85 -6.37
N ILE A 34 -11.75 -18.86 -5.07
CA ILE A 34 -11.90 -17.63 -4.28
C ILE A 34 -10.61 -16.82 -4.33
N HIS A 35 -9.45 -17.44 -4.10
CA HIS A 35 -8.16 -16.76 -4.16
C HIS A 35 -7.86 -16.16 -5.53
N LYS A 36 -8.06 -16.93 -6.62
CA LYS A 36 -7.92 -16.41 -8.00
C LYS A 36 -8.83 -15.22 -8.24
N SER A 37 -10.10 -15.33 -7.83
CA SER A 37 -11.08 -14.26 -7.95
C SER A 37 -10.64 -12.99 -7.22
N SER A 38 -10.11 -13.14 -5.99
CA SER A 38 -9.57 -12.04 -5.20
C SER A 38 -8.37 -11.37 -5.87
N VAL A 39 -7.43 -12.14 -6.43
CA VAL A 39 -6.25 -11.59 -7.14
C VAL A 39 -6.69 -10.81 -8.38
N ILE A 40 -7.64 -11.34 -9.16
CA ILE A 40 -8.17 -10.65 -10.33
C ILE A 40 -8.89 -9.37 -9.93
N LEU A 41 -9.69 -9.41 -8.87
CA LEU A 41 -10.39 -8.24 -8.35
C LEU A 41 -9.41 -7.17 -7.87
N GLN A 42 -8.35 -7.58 -7.14
CA GLN A 42 -7.28 -6.70 -6.69
C GLN A 42 -6.58 -6.01 -7.87
N GLN A 43 -6.23 -6.76 -8.92
CA GLN A 43 -5.59 -6.19 -10.11
C GLN A 43 -6.49 -5.15 -10.78
N LYS A 44 -7.79 -5.45 -10.95
CA LYS A 44 -8.76 -4.50 -11.52
C LYS A 44 -8.88 -3.22 -10.68
N LEU A 45 -8.97 -3.36 -9.35
CA LEU A 45 -9.03 -2.22 -8.45
C LEU A 45 -7.76 -1.37 -8.53
N ASN A 46 -6.59 -1.99 -8.58
CA ASN A 46 -5.33 -1.26 -8.70
C ASN A 46 -5.24 -0.49 -10.01
N THR A 47 -5.66 -1.10 -11.13
CA THR A 47 -5.72 -0.42 -12.42
C THR A 47 -6.67 0.78 -12.35
N GLU A 48 -7.88 0.60 -11.82
CA GLU A 48 -8.86 1.69 -11.69
C GLU A 48 -8.33 2.84 -10.83
N LEU A 49 -7.76 2.53 -9.66
CA LEU A 49 -7.18 3.53 -8.76
C LEU A 49 -6.03 4.28 -9.43
N THR A 50 -5.18 3.59 -10.18
CA THR A 50 -4.09 4.21 -10.95
C THR A 50 -4.65 5.18 -11.98
N THR A 51 -5.65 4.77 -12.76
CA THR A 51 -6.33 5.64 -13.72
C THR A 51 -6.95 6.87 -13.05
N LEU A 52 -7.63 6.71 -11.92
CA LEU A 52 -8.21 7.83 -11.17
C LEU A 52 -7.14 8.84 -10.73
N VAL A 53 -6.00 8.36 -10.24
CA VAL A 53 -4.87 9.22 -9.84
C VAL A 53 -4.30 9.97 -11.05
N GLU A 54 -4.12 9.31 -12.18
CA GLU A 54 -3.62 9.94 -13.41
C GLU A 54 -4.58 11.00 -13.95
N GLU A 55 -5.89 10.72 -13.91
CA GLU A 55 -6.93 11.68 -14.28
C GLU A 55 -6.91 12.92 -13.38
N GLU A 56 -6.78 12.74 -12.06
CA GLU A 56 -6.68 13.86 -11.12
C GLU A 56 -5.41 14.70 -11.38
N LYS A 57 -4.26 14.05 -11.60
CA LYS A 57 -3.01 14.74 -11.97
C LYS A 57 -3.15 15.52 -13.27
N SER A 58 -3.81 14.96 -14.28
CA SER A 58 -4.07 15.64 -15.56
C SER A 58 -5.00 16.85 -15.42
N LYS A 59 -6.01 16.76 -14.55
CA LYS A 59 -6.91 17.89 -14.26
C LYS A 59 -6.15 19.02 -13.57
N LEU A 60 -5.28 18.70 -12.61
CA LEU A 60 -4.42 19.68 -11.92
C LEU A 60 -3.45 20.39 -12.87
N SER A 61 -2.81 19.65 -13.79
CA SER A 61 -1.90 20.26 -14.77
C SER A 61 -2.61 21.16 -15.78
N LYS A 62 -3.83 20.78 -16.21
CA LYS A 62 -4.66 21.58 -17.13
C LYS A 62 -5.24 22.84 -16.49
N LEU A 63 -5.46 22.86 -15.17
CA LEU A 63 -5.91 24.05 -14.46
C LEU A 63 -4.81 25.12 -14.27
N GLY A 64 -3.58 24.85 -14.73
CA GLY A 64 -2.50 25.84 -14.77
C GLY A 64 -2.10 26.32 -13.37
N GLY A 65 -1.38 25.48 -12.61
CA GLY A 65 -0.42 25.92 -11.59
C GLY A 65 -0.86 27.02 -10.61
N LYS A 66 -2.15 27.12 -10.28
CA LYS A 66 -2.68 28.04 -9.27
C LYS A 66 -3.29 27.28 -8.10
N SER A 67 -2.48 26.41 -7.53
CA SER A 67 -2.57 26.16 -6.09
C SER A 67 -1.16 25.86 -5.64
N ALA A 68 -0.44 26.92 -5.29
CA ALA A 68 0.76 26.80 -4.48
C ALA A 68 0.33 26.27 -3.11
N VAL A 69 0.15 24.96 -3.01
CA VAL A 69 0.32 24.29 -1.72
C VAL A 69 1.82 24.33 -1.51
N THR A 70 2.28 25.27 -0.69
CA THR A 70 3.61 25.22 -0.09
C THR A 70 3.63 23.97 0.76
N ILE A 71 4.03 22.83 0.17
CA ILE A 71 4.62 21.76 0.95
C ILE A 71 5.93 22.37 1.44
N LYS A 72 5.98 22.73 2.71
CA LYS A 72 7.27 22.91 3.38
C LYS A 72 7.92 21.52 3.33
N ASP A 73 8.76 21.30 2.34
CA ASP A 73 9.89 20.38 2.47
C ASP A 73 10.74 20.95 3.61
N GLU A 74 10.53 20.46 4.82
CA GLU A 74 11.56 20.51 5.85
C GLU A 74 12.58 19.44 5.46
N GLU A 75 13.43 19.79 4.48
CA GLU A 75 14.75 19.19 4.36
C GLU A 75 15.54 19.59 5.61
N GLU A 76 15.52 18.75 6.64
CA GLU A 76 16.54 18.81 7.68
C GLU A 76 17.75 18.02 7.19
N ASN A 77 18.65 18.76 6.55
CA ASN A 77 19.93 18.28 6.08
C ASN A 77 21.03 18.76 7.03
N TYR A 78 21.58 17.78 7.75
CA TYR A 78 22.89 17.64 8.40
C TYR A 78 23.35 18.68 9.44
N ASP A 79 23.75 18.16 10.62
CA ASP A 79 25.13 18.32 11.08
C ASP A 79 25.58 17.02 11.81
N GLU A 80 26.59 16.37 11.25
CA GLU A 80 27.41 15.35 11.92
C GLU A 80 28.32 16.09 12.90
N ASP A 81 27.96 16.10 14.19
CA ASP A 81 28.93 16.41 15.24
C ASP A 81 29.58 15.10 15.68
N ASP A 82 30.76 14.92 15.12
CA ASP A 82 31.84 14.01 15.46
C ASP A 82 32.42 14.41 16.82
N ASP A 83 31.94 13.78 17.90
CA ASP A 83 32.63 13.76 19.19
C ASP A 83 33.21 12.35 19.41
N GLU A 84 34.42 12.14 18.89
CA GLU A 84 35.35 11.11 19.36
C GLU A 84 35.72 11.41 20.83
N ASP A 85 35.46 10.46 21.74
CA ASP A 85 36.33 10.26 22.91
C ASP A 85 36.23 8.81 23.44
N GLU A 86 37.26 8.05 23.06
CA GLU A 86 37.99 6.98 23.74
C GLU A 86 37.27 5.91 24.63
N GLU A 87 37.33 4.68 24.12
CA GLU A 87 37.89 3.47 24.75
C GLU A 87 37.58 3.21 26.25
N ASP A 88 36.76 2.18 26.51
CA ASP A 88 37.28 1.09 27.37
C ASP A 88 36.61 -0.25 27.02
N GLU A 89 37.48 -1.23 26.76
CA GLU A 89 37.16 -2.61 26.43
C GLU A 89 36.39 -3.30 27.57
N LEU A 90 35.50 -4.24 27.23
CA LEU A 90 35.68 -5.68 27.48
C LEU A 90 34.39 -6.46 27.18
N SER A 91 34.56 -7.48 26.34
CA SER A 91 33.56 -8.44 25.86
C SER A 91 32.91 -9.32 26.98
N PRO A 92 31.79 -10.02 26.69
CA PRO A 92 30.89 -10.59 27.70
C PRO A 92 31.31 -12.00 28.15
N PRO A 93 30.92 -12.45 29.36
CA PRO A 93 30.93 -13.88 29.67
C PRO A 93 29.52 -14.49 29.70
N ASP A 94 29.41 -15.61 28.98
CA ASP A 94 28.42 -16.69 29.12
C ASP A 94 27.88 -16.92 30.54
N GLN A 95 26.57 -17.10 30.68
CA GLN A 95 26.00 -17.90 31.78
C GLN A 95 25.01 -18.97 31.29
N LYS A 96 25.60 -20.16 31.08
CA LYS A 96 25.11 -21.51 31.39
C LYS A 96 23.74 -21.63 32.11
N ARG A 97 22.87 -22.43 31.47
CA ARG A 97 22.16 -23.62 32.01
C ARG A 97 21.87 -23.62 33.52
N GLN A 98 20.59 -23.65 33.88
CA GLN A 98 20.12 -24.39 35.05
C GLN A 98 19.02 -25.39 34.68
N LYS A 99 19.27 -26.64 35.05
CA LYS A 99 18.34 -27.76 35.15
C LYS A 99 17.30 -27.47 36.23
N THR A 100 16.07 -27.90 36.01
CA THR A 100 15.39 -28.79 36.97
C THR A 100 14.51 -29.74 36.18
#